data_AF-A0A6L3F168-F1
#
_entry.id   AF-A0A6L3F168-F1
#
_cell.length_a   1.000
_cell.length_b   1.000
_cell.length_c   1.000
_cell.angle_alpha   90.00
_cell.angle_beta   90.00
_cell.angle_gamma   90.00
#
_symmetry.space_group_name_H-M   'P 1'
#
loop_
_entity.id
_entity.type
_entity.pdbx_description
1 polymer ?
#
loop_
_entity_poly.entity_id
_entity_poly.type
_entity_poly.pdbx_seq_one_letter_code
_entity_poly.pdbx_strand_id
1 'polypeptide(L)'
;MKKGGPKQTLTRYALTGGAIGLYFGLFFRPLREADYAYALMLALVATVVMTMLHVWQKRPSWTTVPRQFAVTFVKVALALTVLEGRHLAYDWGGKTAVIVFTFIMGTATGLWFAYDQSRQHKQSEEKQA
;
A
#
# COMPACT_ATOMS: atom_id res chain seq x y z
N MET A 1 25.60 12.15 -3.71
CA MET A 1 24.40 12.16 -2.84
C MET A 1 24.77 11.56 -1.48
N LYS A 2 24.75 12.35 -0.41
CA LYS A 2 25.08 11.89 0.95
C LYS A 2 23.97 10.91 1.41
N LYS A 3 24.26 9.61 1.50
CA LYS A 3 23.31 8.61 2.03
C LYS A 3 22.98 9.02 3.46
N GLY A 4 21.75 9.49 3.68
CA GLY A 4 21.24 9.76 5.02
C GLY A 4 21.28 8.50 5.86
N GLY A 5 21.60 8.60 7.14
CA GLY A 5 21.64 7.44 8.03
C GLY A 5 20.29 6.69 8.07
N PRO A 6 20.26 5.44 8.57
CA PRO A 6 19.06 4.59 8.54
C PRO A 6 17.82 5.25 9.17
N LYS A 7 18.02 6.10 10.20
CA LYS A 7 16.95 6.91 10.81
C LYS A 7 16.35 7.94 9.83
N GLN A 8 17.17 8.58 9.01
CA GLN A 8 16.74 9.61 8.07
C GLN A 8 15.92 9.02 6.91
N THR A 9 16.25 7.80 6.47
CA THR A 9 15.46 7.06 5.49
C THR A 9 14.09 6.68 6.05
N LEU A 10 14.03 6.16 7.28
CA LEU A 10 12.77 5.80 7.94
C LEU A 10 11.84 7.00 8.08
N THR A 11 12.36 8.14 8.55
CA THR A 11 11.59 9.38 8.70
C THR A 11 11.06 9.87 7.35
N ARG A 12 11.86 9.80 6.27
CA ARG A 12 11.40 10.20 4.93
C ARG A 12 10.22 9.36 4.46
N TYR A 13 10.29 8.05 4.64
CA TYR A 13 9.20 7.15 4.24
C TYR A 13 7.93 7.38 5.07
N ALA A 14 8.06 7.53 6.40
CA ALA A 14 6.95 7.91 7.26
C ALA A 14 6.31 9.23 6.84
N LEU A 15 7.11 10.28 6.64
CA LEU A 15 6.60 11.60 6.25
C LEU A 15 5.98 11.60 4.85
N THR A 16 6.57 10.88 3.90
CA THR A 16 6.02 10.76 2.54
C THR A 16 4.70 10.01 2.56
N GLY A 17 4.65 8.87 3.25
CA GLY A 17 3.42 8.10 3.41
C GLY A 17 2.34 8.90 4.13
N GLY A 18 2.70 9.59 5.22
CA GLY A 18 1.81 10.46 5.97
C GLY A 18 1.29 11.63 5.13
N ALA A 19 2.13 12.29 4.34
CA ALA A 19 1.71 13.38 3.45
C ALA A 19 0.73 12.90 2.35
N ILE A 20 1.00 11.73 1.75
CA ILE A 20 0.07 11.10 0.80
C ILE A 20 -1.26 10.77 1.49
N GLY A 21 -1.21 10.19 2.69
CA GLY A 21 -2.37 9.92 3.51
C GLY A 21 -3.19 11.18 3.83
N LEU A 22 -2.51 12.24 4.25
CA LEU A 22 -3.12 13.54 4.55
C LEU A 22 -3.83 14.12 3.33
N TYR A 23 -3.21 14.05 2.14
CA TYR A 23 -3.83 14.45 0.88
C TYR A 23 -5.14 13.69 0.65
N PHE A 24 -5.11 12.36 0.78
CA PHE A 24 -6.30 11.54 0.62
C PHE A 24 -7.39 11.78 1.67
N GLY A 25 -7.06 12.36 2.83
CA GLY A 25 -8.04 12.72 3.86
C GLY A 25 -8.61 14.13 3.70
N LEU A 26 -7.75 15.12 3.41
CA LEU A 26 -8.16 16.52 3.25
C LEU A 26 -9.11 16.73 2.07
N PHE A 27 -8.87 15.99 0.99
CA PHE A 27 -9.67 16.05 -0.25
C PHE A 27 -10.74 14.96 -0.34
N PHE A 28 -10.92 14.15 0.71
CA PHE A 28 -12.00 13.17 0.75
C PHE A 28 -13.37 13.85 0.78
N ARG A 29 -14.27 13.41 -0.10
CA ARG A 29 -15.68 13.77 -0.11
C ARG A 29 -16.48 12.48 -0.34
N PRO A 30 -17.35 12.07 0.61
CA PRO A 30 -18.17 10.88 0.42
C PRO A 30 -19.23 11.18 -0.66
N LEU A 31 -19.01 10.65 -1.86
CA LEU A 31 -19.97 10.73 -2.98
C LEU A 31 -20.90 9.50 -3.04
N ARG A 32 -20.59 8.47 -2.25
CA ARG A 32 -21.31 7.21 -2.11
C ARG A 32 -21.08 6.63 -0.72
N GLU A 33 -21.86 5.61 -0.36
CA GLU A 33 -21.62 4.79 0.83
C GLU A 33 -20.45 3.80 0.62
N ALA A 34 -19.93 3.27 1.73
CA ALA A 34 -18.85 2.29 1.71
C ALA A 34 -19.29 1.00 1.01
N ASP A 35 -18.57 0.60 -0.04
CA ASP A 35 -18.84 -0.65 -0.76
C ASP A 35 -17.59 -1.52 -0.79
N TYR A 36 -17.46 -2.36 0.24
CA TYR A 36 -16.36 -3.31 0.38
C TYR A 36 -16.39 -4.42 -0.68
N ALA A 37 -17.56 -4.77 -1.21
CA ALA A 37 -17.68 -5.77 -2.28
C ALA A 37 -17.07 -5.21 -3.58
N TYR A 38 -17.36 -3.95 -3.89
CA TYR A 38 -16.75 -3.26 -5.02
C TYR A 38 -15.23 -3.13 -4.87
N ALA A 39 -14.73 -2.83 -3.66
CA ALA A 39 -13.30 -2.79 -3.37
C ALA A 39 -12.61 -4.15 -3.59
N LEU A 40 -13.23 -5.26 -3.16
CA LEU A 40 -12.70 -6.61 -3.40
C LEU A 40 -12.73 -6.98 -4.88
N MET A 41 -13.79 -6.62 -5.60
CA MET A 41 -13.87 -6.84 -7.05
C MET A 41 -12.78 -6.07 -7.79
N LEU A 42 -12.58 -4.79 -7.45
CA LEU A 42 -11.48 -3.98 -7.99
C LEU A 42 -10.11 -4.57 -7.64
N ALA A 43 -9.93 -5.08 -6.42
CA ALA A 43 -8.69 -5.72 -6.03
C ALA A 43 -8.39 -6.94 -6.90
N LEU A 44 -9.41 -7.74 -7.18
CA LEU A 44 -9.29 -8.91 -8.04
C LEU A 44 -8.87 -8.50 -9.47
N VAL A 45 -9.59 -7.55 -10.07
CA VAL A 45 -9.30 -7.03 -11.41
C VAL A 45 -7.89 -6.46 -11.50
N ALA A 46 -7.52 -5.58 -10.56
CA ALA A 46 -6.20 -4.98 -10.51
C ALA A 46 -5.10 -6.05 -10.38
N THR A 47 -5.34 -7.09 -9.57
CA THR A 47 -4.36 -8.17 -9.39
C THR A 47 -4.22 -9.03 -10.63
N VAL A 48 -5.31 -9.33 -11.34
CA VAL A 48 -5.26 -10.02 -12.63
C VAL A 48 -4.41 -9.23 -13.62
N VAL A 49 -4.65 -7.92 -13.75
CA VAL A 49 -3.88 -7.04 -14.64
C VAL A 49 -2.40 -7.00 -14.26
N MET A 50 -2.08 -6.79 -12.97
CA MET A 50 -0.69 -6.76 -12.50
C MET A 50 0.02 -8.11 -12.74
N THR A 51 -0.67 -9.21 -12.52
CA THR A 51 -0.11 -10.56 -12.73
C THR A 51 0.11 -10.82 -14.21
N MET A 52 -0.83 -10.43 -15.08
CA MET A 52 -0.66 -10.53 -16.54
C MET A 52 0.55 -9.72 -17.02
N LEU A 53 0.69 -8.47 -16.58
CA LEU A 53 1.84 -7.63 -16.90
C LEU A 53 3.14 -8.25 -16.42
N HIS A 54 3.15 -8.79 -15.20
CA HIS A 54 4.32 -9.46 -14.64
C HIS A 54 4.72 -10.70 -15.43
N VAL A 55 3.74 -11.55 -15.79
CA VAL A 55 3.96 -12.75 -16.60
C VAL A 55 4.51 -12.37 -17.98
N TRP A 56 3.95 -11.33 -18.60
CA TRP A 56 4.39 -10.87 -19.92
C TRP A 56 5.82 -10.32 -19.89
N GLN A 57 6.18 -9.52 -18.88
CA GLN A 57 7.48 -8.86 -18.79
C GLN A 57 8.61 -9.79 -18.29
N LYS A 58 8.32 -10.66 -17.31
CA LYS A 58 9.34 -11.42 -16.58
C LYS A 58 9.36 -12.91 -16.89
N ARG A 59 8.32 -13.44 -17.57
CA ARG A 59 8.14 -14.88 -17.88
C ARG A 59 8.50 -15.80 -16.69
N PRO A 60 7.86 -15.61 -15.52
CA PRO A 60 8.12 -16.41 -14.34
C PRO A 60 7.69 -17.88 -14.52
N SER A 61 8.18 -18.77 -13.66
CA SER A 61 7.73 -20.17 -13.61
C SER A 61 6.23 -20.24 -13.30
N TRP A 62 5.49 -21.08 -14.02
CA TRP A 62 4.06 -21.30 -13.80
C TRP A 62 3.72 -21.76 -12.37
N THR A 63 4.68 -22.38 -11.68
CA THR A 63 4.51 -22.83 -10.29
C THR A 63 4.50 -21.68 -9.28
N THR A 64 5.09 -20.52 -9.60
CA THR A 64 5.14 -19.37 -8.69
C THR A 64 4.00 -18.38 -8.90
N VAL A 65 3.35 -18.43 -10.07
CA VAL A 65 2.28 -17.50 -10.45
C VAL A 65 1.10 -17.51 -9.47
N PRO A 66 0.53 -18.66 -9.05
CA PRO A 66 -0.62 -18.66 -8.13
C PRO A 66 -0.30 -18.05 -6.77
N ARG A 67 0.89 -18.35 -6.22
CA ARG A 67 1.34 -17.79 -4.94
C ARG A 67 1.55 -16.28 -5.05
N GLN A 68 2.17 -15.82 -6.13
CA GLN A 68 2.42 -14.40 -6.36
C GLN A 68 1.11 -13.63 -6.60
N PHE A 69 0.17 -14.23 -7.34
CA PHE A 69 -1.18 -13.72 -7.50
C PHE A 69 -1.86 -13.55 -6.13
N ALA A 70 -1.87 -14.59 -5.30
CA ALA A 70 -2.51 -14.54 -3.98
C ALA A 70 -1.91 -13.46 -3.07
N VAL A 71 -0.58 -13.35 -3.02
CA VAL A 71 0.10 -12.30 -2.22
C VAL A 71 -0.22 -10.90 -2.76
N THR A 72 -0.24 -10.72 -4.08
CA THR A 72 -0.57 -9.44 -4.70
C THR A 72 -2.03 -9.08 -4.44
N PHE A 73 -2.94 -10.05 -4.57
CA PHE A 73 -4.36 -9.88 -4.28
C PHE A 73 -4.57 -9.43 -2.84
N VAL A 74 -3.98 -10.13 -1.87
CA VAL A 74 -4.11 -9.77 -0.46
C VAL A 74 -3.60 -8.34 -0.19
N LYS A 75 -2.45 -7.96 -0.78
CA LYS A 75 -1.91 -6.60 -0.63
C LYS A 75 -2.84 -5.54 -1.23
N VAL A 76 -3.34 -5.75 -2.44
CA VAL A 76 -4.22 -4.80 -3.14
C VAL A 76 -5.59 -4.74 -2.45
N ALA A 77 -6.16 -5.87 -2.08
CA ALA A 77 -7.42 -5.96 -1.34
C ALA A 77 -7.31 -5.22 -0.01
N LEU A 78 -6.25 -5.46 0.75
CA LEU A 78 -6.02 -4.74 2.02
C LEU A 78 -5.90 -3.24 1.79
N ALA A 79 -5.16 -2.80 0.76
CA ALA A 79 -5.04 -1.39 0.43
C ALA A 79 -6.39 -0.75 0.08
N LEU A 80 -7.22 -1.40 -0.75
CA LEU A 80 -8.54 -0.90 -1.13
C LEU A 80 -9.55 -0.94 0.03
N THR A 81 -9.51 -1.98 0.88
CA THR A 81 -10.36 -2.06 2.08
C THR A 81 -10.01 -0.96 3.07
N VAL A 82 -8.72 -0.70 3.31
CA VAL A 82 -8.29 0.44 4.14
C VAL A 82 -8.77 1.77 3.53
N LEU A 83 -8.76 1.88 2.20
CA LEU A 83 -9.20 3.07 1.50
C LEU A 83 -10.72 3.29 1.62
N GLU A 84 -11.52 2.23 1.61
CA GLU A 84 -12.96 2.26 1.91
C GLU A 84 -13.24 2.56 3.39
N GLY A 85 -12.34 2.15 4.30
CA GLY A 85 -12.41 2.48 5.72
C GLY A 85 -12.48 3.99 6.03
N ARG A 86 -12.15 4.85 5.05
CA ARG A 86 -12.37 6.31 5.14
C ARG A 86 -13.84 6.69 5.30
N HIS A 87 -14.76 5.94 4.70
CA HIS A 87 -16.19 6.17 4.87
C HIS A 87 -16.61 5.91 6.32
N LEU A 88 -16.17 4.79 6.89
CA LEU A 88 -16.40 4.48 8.31
C LEU A 88 -15.83 5.57 9.24
N ALA A 89 -14.61 6.04 8.95
CA ALA A 89 -13.98 7.12 9.72
C ALA A 89 -14.78 8.43 9.59
N TYR A 90 -15.35 8.71 8.42
CA TYR A 90 -16.20 9.88 8.20
C TYR A 90 -17.51 9.79 9.00
N ASP A 91 -18.14 8.62 9.03
CA ASP A 91 -19.39 8.43 9.76
C ASP A 91 -19.20 8.55 11.27
N TRP A 92 -18.03 8.15 11.79
CA TRP A 92 -17.72 8.22 13.23
C TRP A 92 -17.33 9.61 13.73
N GLY A 93 -16.58 10.39 12.94
CA GLY A 93 -16.01 11.65 13.43
C GLY A 93 -15.83 12.73 12.35
N GLY A 94 -16.56 12.59 11.25
CA GLY A 94 -16.56 13.51 10.13
C GLY A 94 -15.18 13.65 9.48
N LYS A 95 -14.94 14.82 8.89
CA LYS A 95 -13.73 15.09 8.12
C LYS A 95 -12.44 14.95 8.94
N THR A 96 -12.46 15.35 10.21
CA THR A 96 -11.28 15.28 11.09
C THR A 96 -10.84 13.84 11.33
N ALA A 97 -11.79 12.94 11.59
CA ALA A 97 -11.49 11.52 11.78
C ALA A 97 -10.89 10.89 10.50
N VAL A 98 -11.39 11.25 9.32
CA VAL A 98 -10.81 10.81 8.04
C VAL A 98 -9.37 11.28 7.91
N ILE A 99 -9.07 12.56 8.17
CA ILE A 99 -7.72 13.11 8.05
C ILE A 99 -6.74 12.37 8.95
N VAL A 100 -7.11 12.16 10.22
CA VAL A 100 -6.28 11.44 11.19
C VAL A 100 -6.08 9.99 10.76
N PHE A 101 -7.16 9.31 10.36
CA PHE A 101 -7.12 7.93 9.89
C PHE A 101 -6.19 7.77 8.67
N THR A 102 -6.38 8.59 7.64
CA THR A 102 -5.57 8.46 6.41
C THR A 102 -4.12 8.85 6.64
N PHE A 103 -3.85 9.83 7.52
CA PHE A 103 -2.48 10.19 7.91
C PHE A 103 -1.78 9.02 8.63
N ILE A 104 -2.45 8.37 9.58
CA ILE A 104 -1.91 7.21 10.30
C ILE A 104 -1.66 6.05 9.32
N MET A 105 -2.65 5.71 8.49
CA MET A 105 -2.53 4.60 7.53
C MET A 105 -1.48 4.88 6.45
N GLY A 106 -1.36 6.12 5.99
CA GLY A 106 -0.33 6.55 5.06
C GLY A 106 1.06 6.44 5.68
N THR A 107 1.24 6.93 6.90
CA THR A 107 2.51 6.84 7.65
C THR A 107 2.90 5.38 7.88
N ALA A 108 1.94 4.54 8.31
CA ALA A 108 2.15 3.12 8.52
C ALA A 108 2.58 2.41 7.23
N THR A 109 1.94 2.73 6.10
CA THR A 109 2.30 2.18 4.79
C THR A 109 3.70 2.61 4.36
N GLY A 110 4.06 3.88 4.59
CA GLY A 110 5.42 4.38 4.36
C GLY A 110 6.46 3.60 5.16
N LEU A 111 6.22 3.42 6.47
CA LEU A 111 7.10 2.65 7.34
C LEU A 111 7.21 1.17 6.94
N TRP A 112 6.09 0.54 6.56
CA TRP A 112 6.10 -0.81 6.00
C TRP A 112 7.03 -0.88 4.79
N PHE A 113 6.90 0.06 3.85
CA PHE A 113 7.71 0.07 2.64
C PHE A 113 9.20 0.24 2.93
N ALA A 114 9.55 1.11 3.88
CA ALA A 114 10.93 1.26 4.34
C ALA A 114 11.50 -0.04 4.92
N TYR A 115 10.68 -0.77 5.69
CA TYR A 115 11.07 -2.05 6.27
C TYR A 115 11.26 -3.13 5.20
N ASP A 116 10.35 -3.24 4.23
CA ASP A 116 10.45 -4.20 3.13
C ASP A 116 11.69 -3.95 2.26
N GLN A 117 11.97 -2.68 1.93
CA GLN A 117 13.16 -2.31 1.16
C GLN A 117 14.46 -2.63 1.91
N SER A 118 14.49 -2.45 3.23
CA SER A 118 15.66 -2.78 4.06
C SER A 118 15.98 -4.28 4.06
N ARG A 119 14.94 -5.15 3.97
CA ARG A 119 15.11 -6.60 3.88
C ARG A 119 15.64 -7.04 2.51
N GLN A 120 15.14 -6.44 1.44
CA GLN A 120 15.61 -6.75 0.08
C GLN A 120 17.08 -6.35 -0.12
N HIS A 121 17.51 -5.24 0.49
CA HIS A 121 18.93 -4.83 0.47
C HIS A 121 19.84 -5.81 1.21
N LYS A 122 19.45 -6.30 2.40
CA LYS A 122 20.23 -7.31 3.13
C LYS A 122 20.34 -8.64 2.38
N GLN A 123 19.25 -9.09 1.76
CA GLN A 123 19.25 -10.34 0.98
C GLN A 123 20.09 -10.26 -0.32
N SER A 124 20.32 -9.06 -0.86
CA SER A 124 21.19 -8.89 -2.03
C SER A 124 22.67 -8.81 -1.66
N GLU A 125 23.01 -8.28 -0.48
CA GLU A 125 24.39 -8.34 0.06
C GLU A 125 24.80 -9.78 0.42
N GLU A 126 23.91 -10.55 1.06
CA GLU A 126 24.20 -11.94 1.46
C GLU A 126 24.32 -12.91 0.28
N LYS A 127 23.71 -12.60 -0.88
CA LYS A 127 23.88 -13.39 -2.11
C LYS A 127 25.15 -13.04 -2.90
N GLN A 128 25.84 -11.97 -2.53
CA GLN A 128 27.08 -11.51 -3.17
C GLN A 128 28.34 -11.82 -2.36
N ALA A 129 28.18 -12.27 -1.10
CA ALA A 129 29.24 -12.80 -0.24
C ALA A 129 29.34 -14.32 -0.41
#